data_AF-A0A4Y2HDU1-F1
#
_entry.id   AF-A0A4Y2HDU1-F1
#
_cell.length_a   1.000
_cell.length_b   1.000
_cell.length_c   1.000
_cell.angle_alpha   90.00
_cell.angle_beta   90.00
_cell.angle_gamma   90.00
#
_symmetry.space_group_name_H-M   'P 1'
#
loop_
_entity.id
_entity.type
_entity.pdbx_description
1 polymer ?
#
loop_
_entity_poly.entity_id
_entity_poly.type
_entity_poly.pdbx_seq_one_letter_code
_entity_poly.pdbx_strand_id
1 'polypeptide(L)'
;MAVSWLKQKRTAAWGWRENTPRAVVALYLASAANFSGTVLEEELMAKQTELKTAVAFLRSSLTNSELSMFINALLVTCHSPRKFYGNNLVKQLKEQIERSENFTHPLAYLALCNSNESWPLKAASDLNSILSSNSEYPFVTDLQAMALTALSCEANRSRSSDDVFQNTTWTLYRNTIQHFKKLQAHDGSFGNVYTTALITQALFSSGQEHIRDWNLNATIKYLLKELNSSSIDFLMAYLALPILNGKSLMDISYVNCSANPRKHGDDPLSDMSDYLGPKMRVRYSLYIGDEKDVIHTISLRVPENYTASEVMELAEVEDPKYKFEWKTTLGKMYVYEIAKVTNDPEAGKFWLLFVGAANSSDPLVHLRKGPDEVIMGDGEHLILCENETIDWEGKPLVDLKQRPGEWFMNYFLVIRPLADQITPPQSCAFFPDDDWKRSTLDWTSLSATRVWPTQTIPHSLPGPL
;
A
#
# COMPACT_ATOMS: atom_id res chain seq x y z
N MET A 1 14.26 -10.45 -31.44
CA MET A 1 15.65 -9.97 -31.43
C MET A 1 15.89 -8.92 -30.34
N ALA A 2 15.18 -7.78 -30.37
CA ALA A 2 15.32 -6.70 -29.36
C ALA A 2 15.11 -7.15 -27.90
N VAL A 3 14.16 -8.05 -27.63
CA VAL A 3 14.00 -8.67 -26.30
C VAL A 3 15.26 -9.43 -25.86
N SER A 4 15.86 -10.21 -26.77
CA SER A 4 17.10 -10.95 -26.48
C SER A 4 18.26 -9.97 -26.24
N TRP A 5 18.37 -8.91 -27.05
CA TRP A 5 19.34 -7.86 -26.82
C TRP A 5 19.17 -7.23 -25.43
N LEU A 6 17.94 -6.89 -25.02
CA LEU A 6 17.68 -6.32 -23.70
C LEU A 6 18.08 -7.28 -22.59
N LYS A 7 17.72 -8.57 -22.68
CA LYS A 7 18.14 -9.61 -21.73
C LYS A 7 19.66 -9.79 -21.68
N GLN A 8 20.37 -9.68 -22.80
CA GLN A 8 21.84 -9.75 -22.85
C GLN A 8 22.54 -8.57 -22.19
N LYS A 9 21.90 -7.39 -22.10
CA LYS A 9 22.45 -6.21 -21.41
C LYS A 9 22.32 -6.28 -19.88
N ARG A 10 21.68 -7.33 -19.36
CA ARG A 10 21.51 -7.55 -17.93
C ARG A 10 22.85 -7.87 -17.26
N THR A 11 23.01 -7.45 -16.02
CA THR A 11 24.15 -7.80 -15.16
C THR A 11 24.01 -9.22 -14.64
N ALA A 12 25.09 -9.76 -14.07
CA ALA A 12 25.07 -11.06 -13.38
C ALA A 12 24.09 -11.10 -12.18
N ALA A 13 23.75 -9.94 -11.62
CA ALA A 13 22.75 -9.79 -10.55
C ALA A 13 21.32 -9.66 -11.07
N TRP A 14 21.07 -10.04 -12.33
CA TRP A 14 19.74 -10.05 -12.93
C TRP A 14 19.06 -8.67 -13.03
N GLY A 15 19.84 -7.58 -13.07
CA GLY A 15 19.34 -6.21 -13.23
C GLY A 15 20.02 -5.41 -14.37
N TRP A 16 19.62 -4.16 -14.55
CA TRP A 16 20.16 -3.23 -15.57
C TRP A 16 20.73 -1.96 -14.94
N ARG A 17 21.38 -2.09 -13.78
CA ARG A 17 21.85 -0.96 -12.97
C ARG A 17 20.68 0.00 -12.67
N GLU A 18 20.79 1.28 -12.98
CA GLU A 18 19.74 2.28 -12.78
C GLU A 18 18.53 2.10 -13.72
N ASN A 19 18.72 1.38 -14.83
CA ASN A 19 17.65 1.11 -15.79
C ASN A 19 16.80 -0.13 -15.44
N THR A 20 17.05 -0.76 -14.29
CA THR A 20 16.29 -1.95 -13.86
C THR A 20 14.77 -1.72 -13.86
N PRO A 21 14.22 -0.62 -13.29
CA PRO A 21 12.78 -0.36 -13.30
C PRO A 21 12.19 -0.29 -14.71
N ARG A 22 12.91 0.35 -15.65
CA ARG A 22 12.48 0.46 -17.05
C ARG A 22 12.57 -0.88 -17.78
N ALA A 23 13.59 -1.68 -17.51
CA ALA A 23 13.78 -2.98 -18.18
C ALA A 23 12.64 -3.94 -17.88
N VAL A 24 12.24 -4.05 -16.61
CA VAL A 24 11.16 -4.95 -16.20
C VAL A 24 9.82 -4.51 -16.79
N VAL A 25 9.54 -3.20 -16.85
CA VAL A 25 8.36 -2.64 -17.51
C VAL A 25 8.36 -2.97 -19.01
N ALA A 26 9.48 -2.77 -19.71
CA ALA A 26 9.57 -3.10 -21.13
C ALA A 26 9.37 -4.60 -21.41
N LEU A 27 9.97 -5.47 -20.60
CA LEU A 27 9.82 -6.91 -20.74
C LEU A 27 8.38 -7.35 -20.49
N TYR A 28 7.73 -6.81 -19.46
CA TYR A 28 6.33 -7.10 -19.16
C TYR A 28 5.40 -6.66 -20.30
N LEU A 29 5.51 -5.41 -20.73
CA LEU A 29 4.65 -4.86 -21.78
C LEU A 29 4.89 -5.52 -23.15
N ALA A 30 6.11 -5.98 -23.42
CA ALA A 30 6.42 -6.77 -24.60
C ALA A 30 5.97 -8.24 -24.53
N SER A 31 5.30 -8.66 -23.44
CA SER A 31 4.95 -10.06 -23.16
C SER A 31 6.17 -11.01 -23.15
N ALA A 32 7.34 -10.48 -22.77
CA ALA A 32 8.59 -11.22 -22.66
C ALA A 32 8.91 -11.67 -21.22
N ALA A 33 8.14 -11.19 -20.25
CA ALA A 33 8.06 -11.63 -18.86
C ALA A 33 6.62 -11.42 -18.37
N ASN A 34 6.13 -12.25 -17.45
CA ASN A 34 4.79 -12.08 -16.90
C ASN A 34 4.77 -11.85 -15.37
N PHE A 35 5.92 -12.04 -14.72
CA PHE A 35 6.11 -11.92 -13.28
C PHE A 35 5.02 -12.66 -12.51
N SER A 36 4.79 -13.92 -12.87
CA SER A 36 3.76 -14.77 -12.27
C SER A 36 4.16 -15.42 -10.93
N GLY A 37 5.41 -15.28 -10.47
CA GLY A 37 5.91 -16.01 -9.30
C GLY A 37 6.50 -17.39 -9.61
N THR A 38 6.42 -17.85 -10.86
CA THR A 38 6.76 -19.25 -11.22
C THR A 38 8.11 -19.41 -11.92
N VAL A 39 8.65 -18.34 -12.49
CA VAL A 39 9.88 -18.37 -13.30
C VAL A 39 11.02 -17.72 -12.53
N LEU A 40 12.00 -18.51 -12.09
CA LEU A 40 13.12 -18.05 -11.25
C LEU A 40 13.86 -16.82 -11.83
N GLU A 41 14.09 -16.79 -13.14
CA GLU A 41 14.70 -15.64 -13.82
C GLU A 41 13.89 -14.34 -13.60
N GLU A 42 12.57 -14.42 -13.67
CA GLU A 42 11.66 -13.30 -13.44
C GLU A 42 11.61 -12.89 -11.97
N GLU A 43 11.68 -13.86 -11.06
CA GLU A 43 11.77 -13.62 -9.63
C GLU A 43 13.04 -12.85 -9.24
N LEU A 44 14.18 -13.20 -9.85
CA LEU A 44 15.44 -12.49 -9.61
C LEU A 44 15.39 -11.05 -10.15
N MET A 45 14.76 -10.83 -11.31
CA MET A 45 14.54 -9.48 -11.85
C MET A 45 13.60 -8.64 -10.97
N ALA A 46 12.56 -9.27 -10.43
CA ALA A 46 11.61 -8.66 -9.50
C ALA A 46 12.31 -8.29 -8.18
N LYS A 47 13.09 -9.19 -7.57
CA LYS A 47 13.89 -8.90 -6.36
C LYS A 47 14.94 -7.82 -6.59
N GLN A 48 15.56 -7.78 -7.76
CA GLN A 48 16.50 -6.71 -8.09
C GLN A 48 15.80 -5.34 -8.25
N THR A 49 14.53 -5.32 -8.65
CA THR A 49 13.68 -4.11 -8.72
C THR A 49 13.32 -3.61 -7.32
N GLU A 50 12.89 -4.52 -6.45
CA GLU A 50 12.63 -4.25 -5.03
C GLU A 50 13.87 -3.66 -4.34
N LEU A 51 15.02 -4.34 -4.43
CA LEU A 51 16.29 -3.87 -3.86
C LEU A 51 16.69 -2.48 -4.38
N LYS A 52 16.55 -2.23 -5.69
CA LYS A 52 16.88 -0.94 -6.28
C LYS A 52 15.98 0.17 -5.76
N THR A 53 14.69 -0.11 -5.61
CA THR A 53 13.73 0.84 -5.06
C THR A 53 14.05 1.17 -3.61
N ALA A 54 14.33 0.15 -2.77
CA ALA A 54 14.72 0.34 -1.37
C ALA A 54 16.00 1.16 -1.22
N VAL A 55 17.05 0.84 -1.99
CA VAL A 55 18.31 1.59 -1.96
C VAL A 55 18.14 3.04 -2.40
N ALA A 56 17.32 3.29 -3.42
CA ALA A 56 17.06 4.64 -3.91
C ALA A 56 16.32 5.48 -2.86
N PHE A 57 15.39 4.86 -2.13
CA PHE A 57 14.65 5.49 -1.04
C PHE A 57 15.56 5.88 0.14
N LEU A 58 16.57 5.06 0.45
CA LEU A 58 17.49 5.32 1.58
C LEU A 58 18.54 6.40 1.31
N ARG A 59 18.90 6.66 0.04
CA ARG A 59 20.07 7.49 -0.30
C ARG A 59 19.77 8.96 -0.59
N SER A 60 18.54 9.29 -1.01
CA SER A 60 18.21 10.63 -1.48
C SER A 60 16.71 10.87 -1.53
N SER A 61 16.28 12.14 -1.51
CA SER A 61 14.92 12.50 -1.89
C SER A 61 14.69 12.21 -3.38
N LEU A 62 13.87 11.22 -3.69
CA LEU A 62 13.51 10.88 -5.06
C LEU A 62 12.68 11.99 -5.70
N THR A 63 13.00 12.34 -6.94
CA THR A 63 12.15 13.22 -7.76
C THR A 63 10.83 12.55 -8.09
N ASN A 64 9.80 13.33 -8.44
CA ASN A 64 8.52 12.80 -8.89
C ASN A 64 8.67 11.79 -10.04
N SER A 65 9.61 12.02 -10.95
CA SER A 65 9.86 11.19 -12.12
C SER A 65 10.54 9.87 -11.76
N GLU A 66 11.51 9.90 -10.84
CA GLU A 66 12.16 8.68 -10.33
C GLU A 66 11.18 7.82 -9.54
N LEU A 67 10.41 8.43 -8.64
CA LEU A 67 9.39 7.74 -7.86
C LEU A 67 8.34 7.09 -8.78
N SER A 68 7.94 7.79 -9.84
CA SER A 68 7.01 7.25 -10.86
C SER A 68 7.58 6.04 -11.61
N MET A 69 8.87 6.04 -11.93
CA MET A 69 9.53 4.89 -12.57
C MET A 69 9.52 3.67 -11.64
N PHE A 70 9.80 3.85 -10.35
CA PHE A 70 9.75 2.77 -9.38
C PHE A 70 8.33 2.26 -9.16
N ILE A 71 7.33 3.13 -9.00
CA ILE A 71 5.92 2.73 -8.84
C ILE A 71 5.48 1.85 -10.02
N ASN A 72 5.71 2.30 -11.26
CA ASN A 72 5.37 1.54 -12.45
C ASN A 72 6.07 0.17 -12.49
N ALA A 73 7.33 0.10 -12.06
CA ALA A 73 8.09 -1.15 -12.00
C ALA A 73 7.60 -2.11 -10.90
N LEU A 74 7.22 -1.58 -9.73
CA LEU A 74 6.65 -2.37 -8.64
C LEU A 74 5.30 -2.97 -9.07
N LEU A 75 4.44 -2.18 -9.74
CA LEU A 75 3.17 -2.66 -10.29
C LEU A 75 3.38 -3.85 -11.22
N VAL A 76 4.25 -3.75 -12.23
CA VAL A 76 4.47 -4.84 -13.20
C VAL A 76 5.18 -6.05 -12.59
N THR A 77 5.98 -5.86 -11.55
CA THR A 77 6.67 -6.96 -10.84
C THR A 77 5.84 -7.53 -9.68
N CYS A 78 4.59 -7.09 -9.54
CA CYS A 78 3.66 -7.54 -8.52
C CYS A 78 4.09 -7.28 -7.08
N HIS A 79 4.87 -6.23 -6.84
CA HIS A 79 5.09 -5.67 -5.51
C HIS A 79 4.06 -4.57 -5.24
N SER A 80 3.64 -4.39 -3.98
CA SER A 80 2.72 -3.32 -3.61
C SER A 80 3.45 -1.99 -3.42
N PRO A 81 3.28 -0.97 -4.30
CA PRO A 81 3.84 0.35 -4.07
C PRO A 81 3.13 1.12 -2.94
N ARG A 82 1.98 0.62 -2.45
CA ARG A 82 1.23 1.22 -1.33
C ARG A 82 1.68 0.72 0.04
N LYS A 83 2.27 -0.49 0.09
CA LYS A 83 2.79 -1.14 1.30
C LYS A 83 4.28 -1.49 1.11
N PHE A 84 5.06 -0.63 0.44
CA PHE A 84 6.46 -0.92 0.11
C PHE A 84 7.36 -0.71 1.34
N TYR A 85 7.71 -1.79 2.06
CA TYR A 85 8.42 -1.72 3.35
C TYR A 85 7.81 -0.66 4.28
N GLY A 86 6.49 -0.71 4.46
CA GLY A 86 5.73 0.24 5.28
C GLY A 86 5.66 1.68 4.76
N ASN A 87 6.06 1.92 3.50
CA ASN A 87 5.92 3.22 2.84
C ASN A 87 4.86 3.16 1.74
N ASN A 88 4.00 4.17 1.71
CA ASN A 88 3.03 4.35 0.63
C ASN A 88 3.60 5.29 -0.43
N LEU A 89 4.35 4.73 -1.38
CA LEU A 89 5.03 5.46 -2.44
C LEU A 89 4.04 6.20 -3.35
N VAL A 90 2.85 5.64 -3.56
CA VAL A 90 1.78 6.24 -4.37
C VAL A 90 1.26 7.52 -3.71
N LYS A 91 0.96 7.46 -2.39
CA LYS A 91 0.57 8.63 -1.60
C LYS A 91 1.67 9.68 -1.58
N GLN A 92 2.91 9.27 -1.36
CA GLN A 92 4.06 10.17 -1.37
C GLN A 92 4.23 10.89 -2.72
N LEU A 93 4.06 10.19 -3.85
CA LEU A 93 4.09 10.81 -5.17
C LEU A 93 3.00 11.89 -5.31
N LYS A 94 1.77 11.58 -4.89
CA LYS A 94 0.64 12.52 -4.93
C LYS A 94 0.94 13.78 -4.10
N GLU A 95 1.44 13.61 -2.88
CA GLU A 95 1.83 14.73 -2.00
C GLU A 95 2.99 15.54 -2.57
N GLN A 96 3.99 14.90 -3.21
CA GLN A 96 5.08 15.62 -3.88
C GLN A 96 4.55 16.51 -5.01
N ILE A 97 3.58 16.02 -5.78
CA ILE A 97 2.94 16.81 -6.84
C ILE A 97 2.17 17.97 -6.22
N GLU A 98 1.34 17.73 -5.22
CA GLU A 98 0.52 18.76 -4.55
C GLU A 98 1.36 19.88 -3.93
N ARG A 99 2.48 19.56 -3.30
CA ARG A 99 3.39 20.54 -2.69
C ARG A 99 4.28 21.26 -3.72
N SER A 100 4.46 20.69 -4.92
CA SER A 100 5.32 21.28 -5.93
C SER A 100 4.63 22.47 -6.60
N GLU A 101 5.24 23.65 -6.48
CA GLU A 101 4.91 24.83 -7.32
C GLU A 101 5.59 24.77 -8.70
N ASN A 102 6.54 23.85 -8.86
CA ASN A 102 7.30 23.66 -10.09
C ASN A 102 6.60 22.71 -11.07
N PHE A 103 7.14 22.69 -12.30
CA PHE A 103 6.76 21.76 -13.37
C PHE A 103 6.66 20.31 -12.88
N THR A 104 5.51 19.69 -13.12
CA THR A 104 5.28 18.26 -12.84
C THR A 104 5.40 17.48 -14.13
N HIS A 105 6.33 16.52 -14.16
CA HIS A 105 6.53 15.68 -15.34
C HIS A 105 5.31 14.76 -15.58
N PRO A 106 4.79 14.62 -16.82
CA PRO A 106 3.59 13.82 -17.11
C PRO A 106 3.62 12.36 -16.65
N LEU A 107 4.81 11.78 -16.57
CA LEU A 107 5.01 10.42 -16.03
C LEU A 107 4.43 10.25 -14.62
N ALA A 108 4.40 11.32 -13.82
CA ALA A 108 3.84 11.30 -12.47
C ALA A 108 2.33 11.09 -12.47
N TYR A 109 1.59 11.80 -13.32
CA TYR A 109 0.16 11.59 -13.51
C TYR A 109 -0.15 10.21 -14.08
N LEU A 110 0.67 9.74 -15.03
CA LEU A 110 0.54 8.39 -15.57
C LEU A 110 0.74 7.32 -14.48
N ALA A 111 1.75 7.45 -13.62
CA ALA A 111 2.01 6.51 -12.52
C ALA A 111 0.89 6.51 -11.47
N LEU A 112 0.31 7.67 -11.15
CA LEU A 112 -0.88 7.74 -10.28
C LEU A 112 -2.07 7.01 -10.91
N CYS A 113 -2.36 7.25 -12.18
CA CYS A 113 -3.45 6.57 -12.88
C CYS A 113 -3.21 5.05 -12.96
N ASN A 114 -2.00 4.62 -13.32
CA ASN A 114 -1.61 3.21 -13.32
C ASN A 114 -1.76 2.54 -11.95
N SER A 115 -1.62 3.31 -10.87
CA SER A 115 -1.81 2.83 -9.48
C SER A 115 -3.27 2.91 -9.00
N ASN A 116 -4.21 3.23 -9.89
CA ASN A 116 -5.60 3.52 -9.57
C ASN A 116 -5.73 4.58 -8.45
N GLU A 117 -4.89 5.62 -8.48
CA GLU A 117 -4.89 6.75 -7.54
C GLU A 117 -5.46 7.99 -8.19
N SER A 118 -6.33 8.73 -7.51
CA SER A 118 -6.92 9.96 -8.08
C SER A 118 -5.86 11.05 -8.25
N TRP A 119 -6.01 11.87 -9.29
CA TRP A 119 -5.10 12.98 -9.53
C TRP A 119 -5.33 14.17 -8.58
N PRO A 120 -4.27 14.93 -8.24
CA PRO A 120 -4.40 16.23 -7.59
C PRO A 120 -5.21 17.23 -8.42
N LEU A 121 -5.85 18.20 -7.77
CA LEU A 121 -6.69 19.22 -8.43
C LEU A 121 -5.98 20.00 -9.54
N LYS A 122 -4.67 20.22 -9.41
CA LYS A 122 -3.88 20.95 -10.40
C LYS A 122 -3.56 20.15 -11.68
N ALA A 123 -3.82 18.84 -11.72
CA ALA A 123 -3.43 17.97 -12.83
C ALA A 123 -3.95 18.44 -14.20
N ALA A 124 -5.21 18.89 -14.27
CA ALA A 124 -5.79 19.40 -15.51
C ALA A 124 -5.06 20.65 -16.00
N SER A 125 -4.70 21.57 -15.10
CA SER A 125 -3.94 22.78 -15.43
C SER A 125 -2.53 22.43 -15.93
N ASP A 126 -1.82 21.58 -15.20
CA ASP A 126 -0.46 21.17 -15.53
C ASP A 126 -0.43 20.49 -16.92
N LEU A 127 -1.33 19.54 -17.18
CA LEU A 127 -1.38 18.84 -18.47
C LEU A 127 -1.84 19.76 -19.62
N ASN A 128 -2.82 20.64 -19.38
CA ASN A 128 -3.25 21.62 -20.40
C ASN A 128 -2.12 22.57 -20.79
N SER A 129 -1.29 23.00 -19.84
CA SER A 129 -0.14 23.86 -20.12
C SER A 129 0.88 23.18 -21.04
N ILE A 130 1.07 21.86 -20.89
CA ILE A 130 1.95 21.06 -21.74
C ILE A 130 1.35 20.89 -23.13
N LEU A 131 0.08 20.51 -23.22
CA LEU A 131 -0.61 20.30 -24.50
C LEU A 131 -0.78 21.59 -25.31
N SER A 132 -0.92 22.74 -24.67
CA SER A 132 -1.07 24.05 -25.33
C SER A 132 0.27 24.75 -25.61
N SER A 133 1.39 24.18 -25.16
CA SER A 133 2.71 24.76 -25.40
C SER A 133 3.04 24.80 -26.89
N ASN A 134 3.30 26.01 -27.40
CA ASN A 134 3.74 26.27 -28.78
C ASN A 134 5.25 26.49 -28.88
N SER A 135 6.01 26.06 -27.86
CA SER A 135 7.45 26.22 -27.86
C SER A 135 8.10 25.41 -28.99
N GLU A 136 9.06 26.01 -29.67
CA GLU A 136 9.80 25.40 -30.78
C GLU A 136 10.80 24.31 -30.33
N TYR A 137 10.96 24.09 -29.03
CA TYR A 137 11.87 23.09 -28.52
C TYR A 137 11.39 21.67 -28.85
N PRO A 138 12.21 20.83 -29.53
CA PRO A 138 11.77 19.50 -29.98
C PRO A 138 11.28 18.55 -28.88
N PHE A 139 11.77 18.69 -27.65
CA PHE A 139 11.36 17.83 -26.52
C PHE A 139 9.92 18.08 -26.05
N VAL A 140 9.30 19.19 -26.46
CA VAL A 140 7.91 19.52 -26.06
C VAL A 140 6.94 18.49 -26.62
N THR A 141 7.16 18.01 -27.85
CA THR A 141 6.36 16.96 -28.47
C THR A 141 6.43 15.65 -27.67
N ASP A 142 7.59 15.31 -27.11
CA ASP A 142 7.76 14.13 -26.26
C ASP A 142 6.94 14.25 -24.96
N LEU A 143 6.97 15.44 -24.34
CA LEU A 143 6.17 15.72 -23.14
C LEU A 143 4.67 15.71 -23.45
N GLN A 144 4.25 16.25 -24.59
CA GLN A 144 2.85 16.20 -25.05
C GLN A 144 2.39 14.76 -25.26
N ALA A 145 3.25 13.88 -25.80
CA ALA A 145 2.92 12.47 -25.99
C ALA A 145 2.75 11.74 -24.64
N MET A 146 3.61 12.01 -23.67
CA MET A 146 3.45 11.47 -22.32
C MET A 146 2.21 12.03 -21.59
N ALA A 147 1.91 13.33 -21.76
CA ALA A 147 0.71 13.96 -21.22
C ALA A 147 -0.58 13.35 -21.82
N LEU A 148 -0.58 13.12 -23.14
CA LEU A 148 -1.69 12.47 -23.84
C LEU A 148 -1.88 11.02 -23.35
N THR A 149 -0.78 10.30 -23.10
CA THR A 149 -0.82 8.94 -22.51
C THR A 149 -1.44 8.96 -21.11
N ALA A 150 -1.06 9.92 -20.26
CA ALA A 150 -1.64 10.09 -18.93
C ALA A 150 -3.14 10.41 -18.97
N LEU A 151 -3.55 11.36 -19.83
CA LEU A 151 -4.96 11.70 -20.03
C LEU A 151 -5.77 10.52 -20.54
N SER A 152 -5.23 9.76 -21.47
CA SER A 152 -5.89 8.55 -21.98
C SER A 152 -6.12 7.51 -20.87
N CYS A 153 -5.15 7.37 -19.95
CA CYS A 153 -5.29 6.49 -18.78
C CYS A 153 -6.48 6.91 -17.91
N GLU A 154 -6.55 8.20 -17.56
CA GLU A 154 -7.62 8.71 -16.69
C GLU A 154 -9.00 8.67 -17.36
N ALA A 155 -9.05 8.94 -18.67
CA ALA A 155 -10.27 8.82 -19.48
C ALA A 155 -10.86 7.41 -19.42
N ASN A 156 -9.99 6.41 -19.54
CA ASN A 156 -10.39 5.02 -19.54
C ASN A 156 -10.79 4.52 -18.14
N ARG A 157 -10.08 4.95 -17.10
CA ARG A 157 -10.38 4.61 -15.71
C ARG A 157 -11.80 5.03 -15.29
N SER A 158 -12.20 6.23 -15.68
CA SER A 158 -13.45 6.84 -15.24
C SER A 158 -14.70 6.36 -15.99
N ARG A 159 -14.56 5.44 -16.96
CA ARG A 159 -15.64 4.80 -17.75
C ARG A 159 -16.60 5.73 -18.51
N SER A 160 -16.44 7.05 -18.40
CA SER A 160 -17.15 8.09 -19.15
C SER A 160 -16.16 9.21 -19.48
N SER A 161 -15.71 9.27 -20.73
CA SER A 161 -14.76 10.27 -21.22
C SER A 161 -15.29 11.71 -21.15
N ASP A 162 -16.62 11.88 -21.15
CA ASP A 162 -17.28 13.18 -21.25
C ASP A 162 -17.46 13.90 -19.90
N ASP A 163 -17.37 13.18 -18.77
CA ASP A 163 -17.59 13.76 -17.42
C ASP A 163 -16.27 14.12 -16.70
N VAL A 164 -15.14 13.65 -17.22
CA VAL A 164 -13.83 13.68 -16.52
C VAL A 164 -13.00 14.91 -16.87
N PHE A 165 -13.15 15.41 -18.09
CA PHE A 165 -12.37 16.53 -18.59
C PHE A 165 -13.23 17.77 -18.72
N GLN A 166 -12.73 18.89 -18.22
CA GLN A 166 -13.25 20.20 -18.62
C GLN A 166 -13.18 20.31 -20.16
N ASN A 167 -14.15 20.98 -20.77
CA ASN A 167 -14.23 21.17 -22.24
C ASN A 167 -12.90 21.59 -22.89
N THR A 168 -12.11 22.42 -22.20
CA THR A 168 -10.79 22.87 -22.66
C THR A 168 -9.79 21.72 -22.78
N THR A 169 -9.68 20.86 -21.75
CA THR A 169 -8.78 19.71 -21.74
C THR A 169 -9.13 18.73 -22.86
N TRP A 170 -10.43 18.46 -23.05
CA TRP A 170 -10.90 17.59 -24.11
C TRP A 170 -10.61 18.14 -25.52
N THR A 171 -10.69 19.46 -25.68
CA THR A 171 -10.35 20.13 -26.94
C THR A 171 -8.86 20.00 -27.24
N LEU A 172 -7.99 20.29 -26.25
CA LEU A 172 -6.55 20.13 -26.39
C LEU A 172 -6.17 18.67 -26.69
N TYR A 173 -6.73 17.71 -25.93
CA TYR A 173 -6.55 16.28 -26.13
C TYR A 173 -6.82 15.85 -27.58
N ARG A 174 -7.98 16.21 -28.14
CA ARG A 174 -8.33 15.89 -29.54
C ARG A 174 -7.44 16.59 -30.55
N ASN A 175 -7.11 17.85 -30.32
CA ASN A 175 -6.24 18.61 -31.20
C ASN A 175 -4.81 18.02 -31.25
N THR A 176 -4.27 17.60 -30.10
CA THR A 176 -2.95 16.96 -30.02
C THR A 176 -2.93 15.63 -30.76
N ILE A 177 -3.97 14.79 -30.63
CA ILE A 177 -4.09 13.53 -31.42
C ILE A 177 -4.02 13.84 -32.92
N GLN A 178 -4.80 14.82 -33.38
CA GLN A 178 -4.83 15.20 -34.80
C GLN A 178 -3.51 15.80 -35.26
N HIS A 179 -2.83 16.56 -34.40
CA HIS A 179 -1.51 17.11 -34.69
C HIS A 179 -0.47 16.00 -34.86
N PHE A 180 -0.40 15.04 -33.93
CA PHE A 180 0.54 13.92 -34.02
C PHE A 180 0.39 13.11 -35.29
N LYS A 181 -0.83 12.77 -35.69
CA LYS A 181 -1.08 12.03 -36.93
C LYS A 181 -0.53 12.77 -38.17
N LYS A 182 -0.63 14.10 -38.20
CA LYS A 182 -0.11 14.94 -39.30
C LYS A 182 1.42 15.05 -39.30
N LEU A 183 2.09 14.79 -38.18
CA LEU A 183 3.55 14.81 -38.10
C LEU A 183 4.21 13.56 -38.71
N GLN A 184 3.42 12.53 -39.08
CA GLN A 184 4.00 11.31 -39.62
C GLN A 184 4.73 11.57 -40.94
N ALA A 185 6.03 11.27 -40.96
CA ALA A 185 6.86 11.36 -42.14
C ALA A 185 6.60 10.19 -43.10
N HIS A 186 7.10 10.32 -44.35
CA HIS A 186 6.93 9.29 -45.38
C HIS A 186 7.54 7.93 -45.02
N ASP A 187 8.58 7.91 -44.18
CA ASP A 187 9.21 6.68 -43.68
C ASP A 187 8.43 6.04 -42.52
N GLY A 188 7.35 6.68 -42.05
CA GLY A 188 6.52 6.25 -40.92
C GLY A 188 6.99 6.77 -39.56
N SER A 189 8.08 7.52 -39.49
CA SER A 189 8.58 8.12 -38.24
C SER A 189 7.83 9.41 -37.88
N PHE A 190 8.04 9.90 -36.66
CA PHE A 190 7.59 11.22 -36.20
C PHE A 190 8.79 12.09 -35.81
N GLY A 191 9.87 12.04 -36.59
CA GLY A 191 11.13 12.75 -36.33
C GLY A 191 12.26 11.79 -35.99
N ASN A 192 12.44 11.48 -34.70
CA ASN A 192 13.44 10.50 -34.24
C ASN A 192 12.77 9.25 -33.65
N VAL A 193 13.57 8.22 -33.36
CA VAL A 193 13.07 6.93 -32.85
C VAL A 193 12.34 7.03 -31.51
N TYR A 194 12.79 7.92 -30.60
CA TYR A 194 12.20 8.07 -29.27
C TYR A 194 10.86 8.80 -29.35
N THR A 195 10.82 9.92 -30.07
CA THR A 195 9.59 10.68 -30.33
C THR A 195 8.58 9.82 -31.08
N THR A 196 9.04 9.04 -32.07
CA THR A 196 8.22 8.06 -32.79
C THR A 196 7.59 7.07 -31.83
N ALA A 197 8.37 6.50 -30.92
CA ALA A 197 7.86 5.55 -29.95
C ALA A 197 6.85 6.19 -28.97
N LEU A 198 7.15 7.38 -28.44
CA LEU A 198 6.26 8.09 -27.52
C LEU A 198 4.92 8.48 -28.16
N ILE A 199 4.94 9.07 -29.36
CA ILE A 199 3.71 9.40 -30.09
C ILE A 199 2.90 8.16 -30.39
N THR A 200 3.55 7.07 -30.82
CA THR A 200 2.84 5.81 -31.12
C THR A 200 2.17 5.23 -29.87
N GLN A 201 2.86 5.23 -28.73
CA GLN A 201 2.27 4.84 -27.45
C GLN A 201 1.08 5.72 -27.06
N ALA A 202 1.16 7.03 -27.30
CA ALA A 202 0.06 7.95 -27.02
C ALA A 202 -1.14 7.73 -27.95
N LEU A 203 -0.91 7.39 -29.22
CA LEU A 203 -1.95 7.02 -30.18
C LEU A 203 -2.62 5.68 -29.84
N PHE A 204 -1.87 4.69 -29.36
CA PHE A 204 -2.44 3.43 -28.84
C PHE A 204 -3.30 3.69 -27.60
N SER A 205 -2.79 4.48 -26.65
CA SER A 205 -3.50 4.79 -25.41
C SER A 205 -4.83 5.51 -25.68
N SER A 206 -4.89 6.31 -26.75
CA SER A 206 -6.07 7.07 -27.17
C SER A 206 -6.98 6.32 -28.16
N GLY A 207 -6.79 5.02 -28.38
CA GLY A 207 -7.64 4.18 -29.22
C GLY A 207 -7.55 4.48 -30.73
N GLN A 208 -6.38 4.94 -31.21
CA GLN A 208 -6.19 5.35 -32.60
C GLN A 208 -5.55 4.27 -33.49
N GLU A 209 -5.30 3.07 -32.97
CA GLU A 209 -4.59 1.97 -33.63
C GLU A 209 -5.25 1.48 -34.93
N HIS A 210 -6.57 1.63 -35.05
CA HIS A 210 -7.34 1.16 -36.21
C HIS A 210 -7.79 2.29 -37.14
N ILE A 211 -7.41 3.54 -36.86
CA ILE A 211 -7.80 4.70 -37.67
C ILE A 211 -6.84 4.84 -38.86
N ARG A 212 -7.38 5.14 -40.04
CA ARG A 212 -6.65 5.15 -41.32
C ARG A 212 -5.97 6.49 -41.67
N ASP A 213 -6.11 7.50 -40.82
CA ASP A 213 -5.55 8.85 -41.02
C ASP A 213 -4.06 8.95 -40.58
N TRP A 214 -3.46 7.83 -40.19
CA TRP A 214 -2.02 7.63 -40.03
C TRP A 214 -1.66 6.18 -40.36
N ASN A 215 -0.39 5.92 -40.68
CA ASN A 215 0.07 4.62 -41.17
C ASN A 215 0.86 3.85 -40.10
N LEU A 216 0.16 3.13 -39.22
CA LEU A 216 0.79 2.31 -38.18
C LEU A 216 1.78 1.29 -38.76
N ASN A 217 1.48 0.64 -39.88
CA ASN A 217 2.37 -0.36 -40.48
C ASN A 217 3.72 0.24 -40.90
N ALA A 218 3.73 1.45 -41.46
CA ALA A 218 4.97 2.17 -41.77
C ALA A 218 5.78 2.46 -40.49
N THR A 219 5.12 2.93 -39.43
CA THR A 219 5.76 3.17 -38.13
C THR A 219 6.35 1.92 -37.51
N ILE A 220 5.63 0.78 -37.53
CA ILE A 220 6.15 -0.50 -37.03
C ILE A 220 7.38 -0.94 -37.84
N LYS A 221 7.35 -0.81 -39.17
CA LYS A 221 8.50 -1.11 -40.02
C LYS A 221 9.71 -0.24 -39.69
N TYR A 222 9.50 1.06 -39.48
CA TYR A 222 10.54 2.00 -39.05
C TYR A 222 11.14 1.58 -37.71
N LEU A 223 10.31 1.36 -36.68
CA LEU A 223 10.78 0.96 -35.35
C LEU A 223 11.52 -0.38 -35.37
N LEU A 224 11.03 -1.37 -36.13
CA LEU A 224 11.71 -2.66 -36.30
C LEU A 224 13.07 -2.50 -36.99
N LYS A 225 13.19 -1.62 -37.97
CA LYS A 225 14.47 -1.32 -38.63
C LYS A 225 15.46 -0.73 -37.63
N GLU A 226 15.04 0.26 -36.84
CA GLU A 226 15.91 0.90 -35.83
C GLU A 226 16.31 -0.08 -34.72
N LEU A 227 15.39 -0.92 -34.24
CA LEU A 227 15.67 -1.95 -33.22
C LEU A 227 16.60 -3.07 -33.72
N ASN A 228 16.67 -3.31 -35.03
CA ASN A 228 17.60 -4.27 -35.63
C ASN A 228 18.94 -3.64 -36.04
N SER A 229 19.10 -2.33 -35.86
CA SER A 229 20.35 -1.63 -36.15
C SER A 229 21.41 -1.91 -35.08
N SER A 230 22.68 -1.67 -35.42
CA SER A 230 23.78 -1.73 -34.45
C SER A 230 23.72 -0.59 -33.41
N SER A 231 22.91 0.44 -33.65
CA SER A 231 22.74 1.62 -32.80
C SER A 231 21.61 1.49 -31.78
N ILE A 232 20.99 0.32 -31.63
CA ILE A 232 20.00 0.09 -30.57
C ILE A 232 20.58 0.44 -29.20
N ASP A 233 19.87 1.31 -28.48
CA ASP A 233 20.15 1.68 -27.10
C ASP A 233 19.02 1.26 -26.16
N PHE A 234 19.26 1.46 -24.86
CA PHE A 234 18.34 1.03 -23.82
C PHE A 234 17.01 1.79 -23.87
N LEU A 235 17.04 3.12 -24.09
CA LEU A 235 15.84 3.94 -24.12
C LEU A 235 14.97 3.61 -25.33
N MET A 236 15.60 3.38 -26.48
CA MET A 236 14.92 2.89 -27.69
C MET A 236 14.22 1.56 -27.43
N ALA A 237 14.92 0.59 -26.84
CA ALA A 237 14.33 -0.70 -26.48
C ALA A 237 13.17 -0.54 -25.49
N TYR A 238 13.34 0.29 -24.45
CA TYR A 238 12.30 0.55 -23.44
C TYR A 238 11.02 1.13 -24.04
N LEU A 239 11.14 2.11 -24.94
CA LEU A 239 9.98 2.79 -25.52
C LEU A 239 9.36 2.02 -26.69
N ALA A 240 10.15 1.28 -27.47
CA ALA A 240 9.65 0.65 -28.69
C ALA A 240 9.14 -0.79 -28.49
N LEU A 241 9.68 -1.54 -27.53
CA LEU A 241 9.26 -2.93 -27.28
C LEU A 241 7.76 -3.08 -26.93
N PRO A 242 7.15 -2.22 -26.08
CA PRO A 242 5.71 -2.28 -25.81
C PRO A 242 4.85 -2.17 -27.08
N ILE A 243 5.25 -1.30 -28.00
CA ILE A 243 4.51 -1.00 -29.24
C ILE A 243 4.42 -2.24 -30.13
N LEU A 244 5.48 -3.05 -30.19
CA LEU A 244 5.50 -4.28 -30.99
C LEU A 244 4.50 -5.33 -30.49
N ASN A 245 4.00 -5.18 -29.27
CA ASN A 245 2.95 -6.01 -28.67
C ASN A 245 1.60 -5.28 -28.59
N GLY A 246 1.43 -4.15 -29.29
CA GLY A 246 0.21 -3.35 -29.27
C GLY A 246 -0.04 -2.65 -27.93
N LYS A 247 1.00 -2.42 -27.12
CA LYS A 247 0.89 -1.84 -25.79
C LYS A 247 1.60 -0.49 -25.64
N SER A 248 1.20 0.25 -24.61
CA SER A 248 1.81 1.48 -24.13
C SER A 248 2.09 1.41 -22.62
N LEU A 249 2.72 2.44 -22.07
CA LEU A 249 2.89 2.58 -20.62
C LEU A 249 1.58 2.73 -19.83
N MET A 250 0.45 3.04 -20.49
CA MET A 250 -0.88 3.02 -19.85
C MET A 250 -1.35 1.60 -19.56
N ASP A 251 -0.88 0.59 -20.29
CA ASP A 251 -1.29 -0.81 -20.06
C ASP A 251 -0.78 -1.40 -18.74
N ILE A 252 0.09 -0.67 -18.02
CA ILE A 252 0.46 -0.99 -16.64
C ILE A 252 -0.77 -0.92 -15.72
N SER A 253 -1.76 -0.06 -16.02
CA SER A 253 -3.03 0.02 -15.27
C SER A 253 -3.85 -1.27 -15.30
N TYR A 254 -3.62 -2.16 -16.28
CA TYR A 254 -4.32 -3.44 -16.43
C TYR A 254 -3.53 -4.63 -15.87
N VAL A 255 -2.40 -4.38 -15.19
CA VAL A 255 -1.60 -5.46 -14.59
C VAL A 255 -2.47 -6.24 -13.60
N ASN A 256 -2.56 -7.56 -13.82
CA ASN A 256 -3.29 -8.46 -12.96
C ASN A 256 -2.34 -9.42 -12.25
N CYS A 257 -1.99 -9.08 -11.02
CA CYS A 257 -1.14 -9.89 -10.16
C CYS A 257 -1.88 -10.96 -9.35
N SER A 258 -3.19 -11.20 -9.57
CA SER A 258 -3.99 -12.15 -8.74
C SER A 258 -3.47 -13.58 -8.74
N ALA A 259 -2.72 -13.99 -9.76
CA ALA A 259 -2.08 -15.29 -9.81
C ALA A 259 -0.67 -15.32 -9.19
N ASN A 260 -0.10 -14.16 -8.82
CA ASN A 260 1.24 -14.10 -8.25
C ASN A 260 1.18 -14.31 -6.74
N PRO A 261 1.93 -15.27 -6.17
CA PRO A 261 1.97 -15.53 -4.73
C PRO A 261 2.36 -14.28 -3.91
N ARG A 262 3.21 -13.37 -4.43
CA ARG A 262 3.58 -12.11 -3.75
C ARG A 262 2.41 -11.13 -3.60
N LYS A 263 1.37 -11.20 -4.44
CA LYS A 263 0.18 -10.34 -4.26
C LYS A 263 -0.64 -10.76 -3.04
N HIS A 264 -0.57 -12.03 -2.65
CA HIS A 264 -1.22 -12.54 -1.43
C HIS A 264 -0.45 -12.20 -0.15
N GLY A 265 0.48 -11.25 -0.23
CA GLY A 265 1.40 -10.96 0.84
C GLY A 265 2.46 -12.04 0.87
N ASP A 266 3.71 -11.62 0.74
CA ASP A 266 4.64 -12.10 1.76
C ASP A 266 3.92 -11.88 3.11
N ASP A 267 3.81 -12.94 3.92
CA ASP A 267 3.18 -12.92 5.25
C ASP A 267 3.42 -11.54 5.91
N PRO A 268 2.41 -10.82 6.45
CA PRO A 268 2.61 -9.56 7.17
C PRO A 268 3.79 -9.59 8.15
N LEU A 269 4.13 -10.77 8.70
CA LEU A 269 5.32 -11.02 9.52
C LEU A 269 6.64 -10.92 8.76
N SER A 270 6.70 -11.36 7.51
CA SER A 270 7.87 -11.21 6.63
C SER A 270 8.05 -9.78 6.11
N ASP A 271 6.96 -9.09 5.77
CA ASP A 271 7.01 -7.64 5.51
C ASP A 271 7.48 -6.86 6.76
N MET A 272 7.07 -7.31 7.95
CA MET A 272 7.48 -6.76 9.24
C MET A 272 8.95 -7.08 9.59
N SER A 273 9.45 -8.28 9.25
CA SER A 273 10.86 -8.63 9.47
C SER A 273 11.79 -7.75 8.63
N ASP A 274 11.36 -7.44 7.42
CA ASP A 274 12.15 -6.71 6.44
C ASP A 274 11.94 -5.18 6.51
N TYR A 275 11.00 -4.71 7.34
CA TYR A 275 10.80 -3.28 7.60
C TYR A 275 12.03 -2.65 8.28
N LEU A 276 12.68 -1.74 7.54
CA LEU A 276 13.90 -1.03 7.97
C LEU A 276 13.64 0.32 8.69
N GLY A 277 12.38 0.78 8.73
CA GLY A 277 12.02 2.06 9.33
C GLY A 277 11.87 2.01 10.86
N PRO A 278 11.51 3.14 11.50
CA PRO A 278 11.22 3.20 12.92
C PRO A 278 9.97 2.38 13.26
N LYS A 279 10.10 1.52 14.28
CA LYS A 279 9.03 0.63 14.76
C LYS A 279 8.53 1.12 16.11
N MET A 280 7.23 1.21 16.25
CA MET A 280 6.53 1.48 17.50
C MET A 280 6.01 0.18 18.14
N ARG A 281 5.79 0.22 19.45
CA ARG A 281 5.19 -0.88 20.21
C ARG A 281 3.71 -0.57 20.42
N VAL A 282 2.85 -1.49 19.98
CA VAL A 282 1.41 -1.42 20.21
C VAL A 282 0.98 -2.66 20.99
N ARG A 283 0.11 -2.47 21.97
CA ARG A 283 -0.57 -3.56 22.67
C ARG A 283 -1.95 -3.73 22.06
N TYR A 284 -2.36 -4.94 21.74
CA TYR A 284 -3.70 -5.23 21.22
C TYR A 284 -4.39 -6.27 22.10
N SER A 285 -5.54 -5.92 22.66
CA SER A 285 -6.35 -6.82 23.48
C SER A 285 -7.74 -7.05 22.91
N LEU A 286 -8.19 -8.30 22.97
CA LEU A 286 -9.57 -8.72 22.75
C LEU A 286 -10.22 -9.05 24.10
N TYR A 287 -11.42 -8.51 24.30
CA TYR A 287 -12.27 -8.79 25.43
C TYR A 287 -13.55 -9.45 24.91
N ILE A 288 -13.75 -10.72 25.27
CA ILE A 288 -14.88 -11.57 24.86
C ILE A 288 -15.56 -12.12 26.11
N GLY A 289 -16.86 -11.84 26.27
CA GLY A 289 -17.71 -12.32 27.37
C GLY A 289 -17.86 -11.34 28.55
N ASP A 290 -18.42 -11.84 29.66
CA ASP A 290 -18.65 -11.05 30.89
C ASP A 290 -17.95 -11.61 32.16
N GLU A 291 -17.45 -10.66 32.97
CA GLU A 291 -16.85 -10.72 34.32
C GLU A 291 -15.69 -11.72 34.57
N LYS A 292 -15.41 -12.65 33.64
CA LYS A 292 -14.28 -13.60 33.69
C LYS A 292 -13.66 -13.81 32.31
N ASP A 293 -13.48 -12.70 31.61
CA ASP A 293 -13.30 -12.67 30.16
C ASP A 293 -12.03 -13.35 29.70
N VAL A 294 -12.13 -13.95 28.52
CA VAL A 294 -10.97 -14.43 27.79
C VAL A 294 -10.25 -13.20 27.23
N ILE A 295 -9.39 -12.62 28.05
CA ILE A 295 -8.52 -11.51 27.62
C ILE A 295 -7.39 -12.11 26.79
N HIS A 296 -7.43 -11.88 25.48
CA HIS A 296 -6.32 -12.19 24.61
C HIS A 296 -5.55 -10.92 24.32
N THR A 297 -4.32 -10.86 24.82
CA THR A 297 -3.44 -9.70 24.61
C THR A 297 -2.19 -10.12 23.87
N ILE A 298 -1.87 -9.38 22.82
CA ILE A 298 -0.63 -9.50 22.06
C ILE A 298 0.10 -8.17 22.06
N SER A 299 1.43 -8.22 22.13
CA SER A 299 2.28 -7.03 21.98
C SER A 299 2.97 -7.11 20.63
N LEU A 300 2.67 -6.14 19.78
CA LEU A 300 3.16 -6.09 18.41
C LEU A 300 4.19 -4.98 18.28
N ARG A 301 5.24 -5.23 17.50
CA ARG A 301 6.13 -4.20 16.98
C ARG A 301 5.67 -3.91 15.57
N VAL A 302 5.23 -2.68 15.32
CA VAL A 302 4.64 -2.25 14.04
C VAL A 302 5.35 -0.98 13.54
N PRO A 303 5.34 -0.67 12.24
CA PRO A 303 5.83 0.61 11.71
C PRO A 303 5.09 1.81 12.30
N GLU A 304 5.76 2.96 12.36
CA GLU A 304 5.08 4.22 12.65
C GLU A 304 3.98 4.53 11.61
N ASN A 305 2.90 5.16 12.08
CA ASN A 305 1.71 5.52 11.30
C ASN A 305 0.82 4.36 10.83
N TYR A 306 1.03 3.15 11.34
CA TYR A 306 0.08 2.05 11.12
C TYR A 306 -1.29 2.39 11.68
N THR A 307 -2.32 2.04 10.91
CA THR A 307 -3.70 2.14 11.35
C THR A 307 -4.06 0.98 12.29
N ALA A 308 -5.11 1.13 13.08
CA ALA A 308 -5.63 0.05 13.92
C ALA A 308 -5.99 -1.18 13.06
N SER A 309 -6.51 -0.97 11.84
CA SER A 309 -6.79 -2.07 10.90
C SER A 309 -5.53 -2.85 10.49
N GLU A 310 -4.41 -2.17 10.23
CA GLU A 310 -3.14 -2.82 9.89
C GLU A 310 -2.53 -3.55 11.09
N VAL A 311 -2.74 -3.04 12.30
CA VAL A 311 -2.37 -3.75 13.55
C VAL A 311 -3.20 -5.03 13.71
N MET A 312 -4.50 -4.98 13.42
CA MET A 312 -5.38 -6.15 13.46
C MET A 312 -4.99 -7.20 12.41
N GLU A 313 -4.68 -6.79 11.18
CA GLU A 313 -4.17 -7.68 10.12
C GLU A 313 -2.90 -8.41 10.57
N LEU A 314 -1.96 -7.71 11.21
CA LEU A 314 -0.74 -8.33 11.73
C LEU A 314 -1.03 -9.30 12.88
N ALA A 315 -1.96 -8.94 13.77
CA ALA A 315 -2.34 -9.77 14.91
C ALA A 315 -2.97 -11.09 14.48
N GLU A 316 -3.82 -11.08 13.44
CA GLU A 316 -4.44 -12.29 12.87
C GLU A 316 -3.38 -13.29 12.40
N VAL A 317 -2.27 -12.80 11.85
CA VAL A 317 -1.22 -13.66 11.32
C VAL A 317 -0.29 -14.20 12.42
N GLU A 318 0.01 -13.40 13.45
CA GLU A 318 0.71 -13.88 14.65
C GLU A 318 -0.11 -14.94 15.42
N ASP A 319 -1.41 -14.71 15.60
CA ASP A 319 -2.30 -15.62 16.31
C ASP A 319 -3.70 -15.65 15.65
N PRO A 320 -4.14 -16.81 15.11
CA PRO A 320 -5.45 -16.97 14.46
C PRO A 320 -6.66 -16.60 15.31
N LYS A 321 -6.51 -16.45 16.64
CA LYS A 321 -7.56 -15.93 17.52
C LYS A 321 -7.95 -14.48 17.22
N TYR A 322 -7.05 -13.71 16.64
CA TYR A 322 -7.32 -12.33 16.23
C TYR A 322 -7.99 -12.25 14.85
N LYS A 323 -8.27 -13.38 14.20
CA LYS A 323 -9.02 -13.40 12.94
C LYS A 323 -10.33 -12.64 13.08
N PHE A 324 -10.58 -11.76 12.13
CA PHE A 324 -11.76 -10.89 12.13
C PHE A 324 -12.38 -10.80 10.73
N GLU A 325 -13.69 -10.56 10.68
CA GLU A 325 -14.42 -10.32 9.44
C GLU A 325 -14.99 -8.90 9.45
N TRP A 326 -14.95 -8.25 8.28
CA TRP A 326 -15.36 -6.86 8.15
C TRP A 326 -16.01 -6.57 6.78
N LYS A 327 -16.79 -5.47 6.71
CA LYS A 327 -17.36 -4.92 5.47
C LYS A 327 -17.21 -3.41 5.45
N THR A 328 -17.12 -2.84 4.26
CA THR A 328 -17.21 -1.38 4.09
C THR A 328 -18.66 -0.94 4.23
N THR A 329 -18.95 -0.11 5.22
CA THR A 329 -20.28 0.49 5.44
C THR A 329 -20.13 1.99 5.59
N LEU A 330 -20.86 2.78 4.80
CA LEU A 330 -20.78 4.25 4.79
C LEU A 330 -19.33 4.79 4.63
N GLY A 331 -18.51 4.09 3.85
CA GLY A 331 -17.11 4.47 3.60
C GLY A 331 -16.13 4.14 4.72
N LYS A 332 -16.55 3.42 5.76
CA LYS A 332 -15.71 3.01 6.90
C LYS A 332 -15.62 1.50 7.01
N MET A 333 -14.53 1.00 7.59
CA MET A 333 -14.39 -0.40 7.95
C MET A 333 -15.28 -0.74 9.14
N TYR A 334 -16.28 -1.60 8.92
CA TYR A 334 -17.17 -2.12 9.96
C TYR A 334 -16.80 -3.57 10.26
N VAL A 335 -16.19 -3.79 11.43
CA VAL A 335 -15.84 -5.11 11.97
C VAL A 335 -17.09 -5.70 12.62
N TYR A 336 -17.49 -6.90 12.19
CA TYR A 336 -18.72 -7.53 12.66
C TYR A 336 -18.50 -8.92 13.25
N GLU A 337 -17.29 -9.47 13.15
CA GLU A 337 -16.92 -10.74 13.76
C GLU A 337 -15.43 -10.73 14.12
N ILE A 338 -15.09 -11.29 15.29
CA ILE A 338 -13.70 -11.55 15.71
C ILE A 338 -13.68 -12.86 16.46
N ALA A 339 -12.67 -13.70 16.25
CA ALA A 339 -12.55 -15.00 16.90
C ALA A 339 -13.78 -15.90 16.70
N LYS A 340 -14.51 -15.72 15.58
CA LYS A 340 -15.81 -16.36 15.26
C LYS A 340 -16.98 -15.96 16.18
N VAL A 341 -16.84 -14.83 16.89
CA VAL A 341 -17.92 -14.22 17.67
C VAL A 341 -18.48 -13.06 16.85
N THR A 342 -19.69 -13.24 16.35
CA THR A 342 -20.39 -12.30 15.46
C THR A 342 -21.24 -11.32 16.29
N ASN A 343 -21.36 -10.07 15.85
CA ASN A 343 -22.30 -9.11 16.43
C ASN A 343 -23.73 -9.69 16.47
N ASP A 344 -24.44 -9.45 17.56
CA ASP A 344 -25.85 -9.85 17.76
C ASP A 344 -26.69 -8.63 18.12
N PRO A 345 -27.42 -8.06 17.14
CA PRO A 345 -28.29 -6.91 17.38
C PRO A 345 -29.47 -7.19 18.30
N GLU A 346 -29.97 -8.43 18.37
CA GLU A 346 -31.10 -8.79 19.26
C GLU A 346 -30.64 -8.85 20.72
N ALA A 347 -29.42 -9.34 20.95
CA ALA A 347 -28.78 -9.35 22.25
C ALA A 347 -28.06 -8.03 22.61
N GLY A 348 -28.00 -7.06 21.69
CA GLY A 348 -27.31 -5.80 21.89
C GLY A 348 -25.78 -5.89 21.89
N LYS A 349 -25.21 -6.99 21.38
CA LYS A 349 -23.77 -7.28 21.39
C LYS A 349 -23.09 -6.77 20.13
N PHE A 350 -22.13 -5.87 20.32
CA PHE A 350 -21.35 -5.29 19.23
C PHE A 350 -19.87 -5.19 19.59
N TRP A 351 -19.02 -5.41 18.59
CA TRP A 351 -17.60 -5.09 18.66
C TRP A 351 -17.37 -3.58 18.65
N LEU A 352 -16.79 -3.08 19.74
CA LEU A 352 -16.48 -1.66 19.93
C LEU A 352 -14.98 -1.43 20.00
N LEU A 353 -14.54 -0.32 19.39
CA LEU A 353 -13.14 0.07 19.28
C LEU A 353 -12.75 1.09 20.35
N PHE A 354 -11.72 0.77 21.12
CA PHE A 354 -11.11 1.66 22.10
C PHE A 354 -9.61 1.81 21.87
N VAL A 355 -9.09 3.00 22.15
CA VAL A 355 -7.65 3.28 22.17
C VAL A 355 -7.30 4.02 23.45
N GLY A 356 -6.15 3.68 24.05
CA GLY A 356 -5.58 4.40 25.19
C GLY A 356 -4.06 4.21 25.27
N ALA A 357 -3.43 4.69 26.33
CA ALA A 357 -2.01 4.46 26.56
C ALA A 357 -1.81 3.13 27.34
N ALA A 358 -0.89 2.28 26.87
CA ALA A 358 -0.74 0.90 27.37
C ALA A 358 -0.31 0.78 28.83
N ASN A 359 0.26 1.84 29.41
CA ASN A 359 0.75 1.89 30.79
C ASN A 359 0.14 3.05 31.58
N SER A 360 -1.00 3.60 31.12
CA SER A 360 -1.66 4.68 31.83
C SER A 360 -2.96 4.20 32.48
N SER A 361 -3.25 4.77 33.64
CA SER A 361 -4.58 4.78 34.25
C SER A 361 -5.51 5.78 33.57
N ASP A 362 -5.16 6.31 32.40
CA ASP A 362 -6.06 7.19 31.67
C ASP A 362 -7.24 6.40 31.09
N PRO A 363 -8.45 7.00 31.06
CA PRO A 363 -9.63 6.32 30.55
C PRO A 363 -9.45 5.98 29.07
N LEU A 364 -9.80 4.74 28.71
CA LEU A 364 -9.87 4.29 27.33
C LEU A 364 -10.86 5.15 26.53
N VAL A 365 -10.47 5.57 25.34
CA VAL A 365 -11.29 6.41 24.47
C VAL A 365 -12.02 5.53 23.46
N HIS A 366 -13.35 5.47 23.57
CA HIS A 366 -14.19 4.86 22.54
C HIS A 366 -14.14 5.69 21.25
N LEU A 367 -13.81 5.05 20.13
CA LEU A 367 -13.70 5.71 18.83
C LEU A 367 -14.88 5.36 17.93
N ARG A 368 -15.53 6.39 17.36
CA ARG A 368 -16.60 6.27 16.34
C ARG A 368 -16.07 6.16 14.90
N LYS A 369 -14.75 6.02 14.77
CA LYS A 369 -14.04 5.86 13.50
C LYS A 369 -13.86 4.37 13.21
N GLY A 370 -13.79 4.01 11.93
CA GLY A 370 -13.39 2.65 11.58
C GLY A 370 -11.92 2.40 11.94
N PRO A 371 -11.50 1.15 12.20
CA PRO A 371 -10.08 0.84 12.48
C PRO A 371 -9.12 1.32 11.37
N ASP A 372 -9.61 1.47 10.14
CA ASP A 372 -8.89 1.99 8.97
C ASP A 372 -8.61 3.51 9.02
N GLU A 373 -9.30 4.25 9.87
CA GLU A 373 -9.15 5.71 10.03
C GLU A 373 -8.35 6.11 11.28
N VAL A 374 -7.98 5.14 12.12
CA VAL A 374 -7.31 5.36 13.41
C VAL A 374 -5.84 5.05 13.26
N ILE A 375 -4.98 6.07 13.28
CA ILE A 375 -3.53 5.92 13.27
C ILE A 375 -3.06 5.67 14.71
N MET A 376 -2.32 4.58 14.91
CA MET A 376 -1.78 4.19 16.21
C MET A 376 -0.48 4.95 16.52
N GLY A 377 -0.23 5.21 17.80
CA GLY A 377 0.99 5.79 18.35
C GLY A 377 1.86 4.79 19.11
N ASP A 378 3.10 5.18 19.41
CA ASP A 378 4.02 4.36 20.22
C ASP A 378 3.57 4.26 21.67
N GLY A 379 3.50 3.03 22.18
CA GLY A 379 3.00 2.73 23.51
C GLY A 379 1.48 2.79 23.64
N GLU A 380 0.73 2.90 22.55
CA GLU A 380 -0.73 2.84 22.59
C GLU A 380 -1.27 1.40 22.71
N HIS A 381 -2.48 1.32 23.25
CA HIS A 381 -3.23 0.10 23.51
C HIS A 381 -4.53 0.13 22.70
N LEU A 382 -4.58 -0.73 21.70
CA LEU A 382 -5.77 -1.03 20.92
C LEU A 382 -6.62 -2.06 21.67
N ILE A 383 -7.92 -1.83 21.80
CA ILE A 383 -8.84 -2.78 22.43
C ILE A 383 -10.09 -2.92 21.57
N LEU A 384 -10.44 -4.17 21.25
CA LEU A 384 -11.80 -4.51 20.79
C LEU A 384 -12.55 -5.25 21.90
N CYS A 385 -13.66 -4.65 22.35
CA CYS A 385 -14.52 -5.18 23.40
C CYS A 385 -15.87 -5.56 22.77
N GLU A 386 -16.33 -6.79 22.98
CA GLU A 386 -17.73 -7.13 22.78
C GLU A 386 -18.52 -6.62 24.00
N ASN A 387 -19.42 -5.65 23.81
CA ASN A 387 -20.14 -5.05 24.93
C ASN A 387 -21.64 -5.36 24.88
N GLU A 388 -22.27 -5.55 26.04
CA GLU A 388 -23.67 -6.01 26.15
C GLU A 388 -24.74 -4.93 26.00
N THR A 389 -24.40 -3.63 26.05
CA THR A 389 -25.41 -2.59 25.83
C THR A 389 -24.81 -1.26 25.35
N ILE A 390 -25.36 -0.73 24.25
CA ILE A 390 -25.10 0.61 23.73
C ILE A 390 -26.38 1.48 23.82
N ASP A 391 -26.22 2.78 24.07
CA ASP A 391 -27.31 3.76 24.00
C ASP A 391 -27.66 4.09 22.53
N TRP A 392 -28.72 4.86 22.33
CA TRP A 392 -29.16 5.32 21.00
C TRP A 392 -28.15 6.23 20.27
N GLU A 393 -27.10 6.70 20.95
CA GLU A 393 -25.97 7.41 20.35
C GLU A 393 -24.76 6.49 20.04
N GLY A 394 -24.84 5.21 20.35
CA GLY A 394 -23.78 4.22 20.17
C GLY A 394 -22.69 4.26 21.26
N LYS A 395 -23.00 4.78 22.46
CA LYS A 395 -22.10 4.75 23.62
C LYS A 395 -22.43 3.57 24.53
N PRO A 396 -21.45 2.95 25.21
CA PRO A 396 -21.70 1.97 26.27
C PRO A 396 -22.68 2.50 27.34
N LEU A 397 -23.77 1.79 27.61
CA LEU A 397 -24.67 2.11 28.73
C LEU A 397 -24.07 1.58 30.02
N VAL A 398 -23.59 2.49 30.85
CA VAL A 398 -23.09 2.18 32.20
C VAL A 398 -24.26 2.19 33.19
N ASP A 399 -24.67 1.00 33.62
CA ASP A 399 -25.36 0.69 34.88
C ASP A 399 -26.69 1.43 35.20
N LEU A 400 -27.82 0.86 34.77
CA LEU A 400 -29.15 1.11 35.37
C LEU A 400 -29.51 -0.05 36.30
N LYS A 401 -28.85 -0.14 37.46
CA LYS A 401 -29.36 -0.94 38.59
C LYS A 401 -30.61 -0.26 39.19
N GLN A 402 -31.77 -0.44 38.56
CA GLN A 402 -33.06 -0.11 39.20
C GLN A 402 -33.65 -1.35 39.87
N ARG A 403 -33.94 -1.23 41.18
CA ARG A 403 -34.63 -2.25 41.98
C ARG A 403 -36.03 -2.53 41.40
N PRO A 404 -36.55 -3.76 41.49
CA PRO A 404 -37.86 -4.09 40.94
C PRO A 404 -38.97 -3.32 41.68
N GLY A 405 -39.60 -2.35 41.02
CA GLY A 405 -40.74 -1.61 41.59
C GLY A 405 -41.14 -0.30 40.92
N GLU A 406 -40.30 0.34 40.11
CA GLU A 406 -40.60 1.66 39.51
C GLU A 406 -40.77 1.58 37.99
N TRP A 407 -41.88 1.02 37.52
CA TRP A 407 -42.23 0.94 36.09
C TRP A 407 -43.15 2.06 35.58
N PHE A 408 -43.54 3.00 36.43
CA PHE A 408 -44.42 4.09 36.03
C PHE A 408 -43.98 5.35 36.76
N MET A 409 -43.27 6.26 36.06
CA MET A 409 -43.26 7.73 36.26
C MET A 409 -41.96 8.41 35.83
N ASN A 410 -41.37 8.09 34.66
CA ASN A 410 -40.28 8.92 34.13
C ASN A 410 -40.39 9.21 32.62
N TYR A 411 -41.62 9.26 32.08
CA TYR A 411 -41.85 9.68 30.70
C TYR A 411 -42.05 11.20 30.52
N PHE A 412 -42.01 12.02 31.58
CA PHE A 412 -42.26 13.46 31.43
C PHE A 412 -41.48 14.32 32.45
N LEU A 413 -40.73 15.29 31.90
CA LEU A 413 -40.21 16.55 32.49
C LEU A 413 -38.90 16.45 33.31
N VAL A 414 -37.72 16.93 32.85
CA VAL A 414 -37.23 18.31 32.58
C VAL A 414 -36.41 18.92 33.75
N ILE A 415 -35.14 19.29 33.46
CA ILE A 415 -34.28 20.34 34.05
C ILE A 415 -33.57 20.10 35.41
N ARG A 416 -32.26 19.80 35.36
CA ARG A 416 -31.06 20.55 35.85
C ARG A 416 -29.89 19.59 36.19
N PRO A 417 -28.62 20.03 36.08
CA PRO A 417 -27.46 19.18 36.30
C PRO A 417 -27.13 19.12 37.79
N LEU A 418 -26.92 17.92 38.33
CA LEU A 418 -26.11 17.75 39.53
C LEU A 418 -24.81 17.05 39.12
N ALA A 419 -23.71 17.75 39.41
CA ALA A 419 -22.41 17.14 39.53
C ALA A 419 -22.46 16.21 40.75
N ASP A 420 -22.22 14.93 40.53
CA ASP A 420 -21.65 14.03 41.53
C ASP A 420 -20.85 12.96 40.82
N GLN A 421 -19.69 12.64 41.40
CA GLN A 421 -18.73 11.66 40.91
C GLN A 421 -19.39 10.28 40.85
N ILE A 422 -19.26 9.60 39.70
CA ILE A 422 -19.79 8.25 39.50
C ILE A 422 -18.67 7.39 38.88
N THR A 423 -18.39 6.27 39.53
CA THR A 423 -17.45 5.21 39.14
C THR A 423 -17.91 4.47 37.86
N PRO A 424 -16.99 4.06 36.96
CA PRO A 424 -17.32 3.34 35.73
C PRO A 424 -17.61 1.84 35.96
N PRO A 425 -18.26 1.13 35.01
CA PRO A 425 -18.59 -0.28 35.16
C PRO A 425 -17.37 -1.17 34.87
N GLN A 426 -17.39 -2.36 35.47
CA GLN A 426 -16.25 -3.27 35.61
C GLN A 426 -15.86 -4.08 34.35
N SER A 427 -16.56 -3.92 33.22
CA SER A 427 -16.36 -4.80 32.04
C SER A 427 -15.34 -4.28 31.00
N CYS A 428 -15.31 -2.98 30.67
CA CYS A 428 -14.30 -2.45 29.72
C CYS A 428 -13.54 -1.20 30.25
N ALA A 429 -13.61 -0.85 31.54
CA ALA A 429 -12.89 0.28 32.11
C ALA A 429 -12.11 -0.12 33.39
N PHE A 430 -10.78 -0.13 33.27
CA PHE A 430 -9.75 -0.25 34.32
C PHE A 430 -9.35 -1.62 34.89
N PHE A 431 -8.07 -1.97 34.69
CA PHE A 431 -7.18 -2.55 35.71
C PHE A 431 -5.79 -1.93 35.54
N PRO A 432 -5.17 -1.31 36.58
CA PRO A 432 -3.75 -1.05 36.61
C PRO A 432 -2.99 -2.30 37.13
N ASP A 433 -1.74 -2.43 36.69
CA ASP A 433 -0.77 -3.49 37.02
C ASP A 433 -0.90 -4.10 38.42
N ASP A 434 -1.11 -5.42 38.49
CA ASP A 434 -0.89 -6.18 39.73
C ASP A 434 0.55 -6.69 39.79
N ASP A 435 1.33 -5.94 40.56
CA ASP A 435 2.68 -6.22 41.00
C ASP A 435 2.70 -7.45 41.93
N TRP A 436 3.68 -8.32 41.73
CA TRP A 436 3.90 -9.54 42.50
C TRP A 436 3.94 -9.29 44.01
N LYS A 437 3.02 -9.90 44.77
CA LYS A 437 3.22 -10.20 46.21
C LYS A 437 3.13 -11.70 46.48
N ARG A 438 4.31 -12.29 46.67
CA ARG A 438 4.51 -13.60 47.32
C ARG A 438 3.84 -13.59 48.69
N SER A 439 2.89 -14.51 48.87
CA SER A 439 2.38 -14.92 50.16
C SER A 439 3.42 -15.76 50.91
N THR A 440 3.72 -15.30 52.11
CA THR A 440 4.45 -15.98 53.17
C THR A 440 3.71 -17.24 53.63
N LEU A 441 4.39 -18.39 53.56
CA LEU A 441 4.08 -19.57 54.37
C LEU A 441 5.31 -19.84 55.24
N ASP A 442 5.11 -19.59 56.53
CA ASP A 442 6.05 -19.83 57.62
C ASP A 442 6.01 -21.32 58.01
N TRP A 443 7.17 -21.98 58.01
CA TRP A 443 7.43 -23.17 58.80
C TRP A 443 8.85 -23.05 59.36
N THR A 444 8.91 -22.78 60.64
CA THR A 444 10.13 -22.70 61.43
C THR A 444 10.62 -24.09 61.85
N SER A 445 11.95 -24.17 62.01
CA SER A 445 12.69 -25.08 62.89
C SER A 445 12.88 -26.54 62.46
N LEU A 446 14.09 -26.86 61.97
CA LEU A 446 15.03 -27.70 62.72
C LEU A 446 16.46 -27.46 62.22
N SER A 447 17.36 -27.27 63.18
CA SER A 447 18.78 -26.99 63.02
C SER A 447 19.63 -28.26 63.02
N ALA A 448 20.82 -28.13 62.41
CA ALA A 448 22.11 -28.68 62.84
C ALA A 448 22.81 -29.76 61.97
N THR A 449 24.02 -29.35 61.54
CA THR A 449 25.32 -30.07 61.52
C THR A 449 25.85 -30.78 60.25
N ARG A 450 27.01 -30.25 59.81
CA ARG A 450 28.15 -30.77 59.01
C ARG A 450 28.22 -32.28 58.71
N VAL A 451 28.81 -32.61 57.56
CA VAL A 451 30.16 -33.26 57.39
C VAL A 451 30.48 -33.44 55.88
N TRP A 452 31.72 -33.13 55.49
CA TRP A 452 32.35 -33.42 54.17
C TRP A 452 32.77 -34.90 54.08
N PRO A 453 33.03 -35.44 52.87
CA PRO A 453 34.43 -35.67 52.52
C PRO A 453 34.81 -35.49 51.04
N THR A 454 36.13 -35.34 50.89
CA THR A 454 37.03 -35.08 49.77
C THR A 454 37.30 -36.25 48.79
N GLN A 455 37.69 -35.85 47.57
CA GLN A 455 38.68 -36.45 46.61
C GLN A 455 38.38 -37.82 45.98
N THR A 456 38.54 -38.00 44.66
CA THR A 456 39.87 -38.19 44.02
C THR A 456 39.82 -38.14 42.47
N ILE A 457 40.94 -37.71 41.89
CA ILE A 457 41.32 -37.68 40.45
C ILE A 457 42.08 -38.98 40.08
N PRO A 458 42.06 -39.44 38.82
CA PRO A 458 43.31 -39.67 38.07
C PRO A 458 43.20 -39.26 36.58
N HIS A 459 44.04 -38.35 36.06
CA HIS A 459 45.34 -38.56 35.39
C HIS A 459 45.35 -39.42 34.10
N SER A 460 45.52 -38.69 32.97
CA SER A 460 46.41 -38.92 31.79
C SER A 460 46.35 -40.21 30.94
N LEU A 461 45.95 -40.01 29.66
CA LEU A 461 46.61 -40.33 28.36
C LEU A 461 47.75 -41.37 28.31
N PRO A 462 47.90 -42.18 27.22
CA PRO A 462 48.22 -41.67 25.87
C PRO A 462 47.54 -42.39 24.67
N GLY A 463 47.65 -41.79 23.47
CA GLY A 463 47.24 -42.37 22.16
C GLY A 463 48.15 -43.53 21.70
N PRO A 464 48.32 -43.83 20.39
CA PRO A 464 47.86 -43.15 19.18
C PRO A 464 47.15 -44.06 18.14
N LEU A 465 46.43 -43.45 17.19
CA LEU A 465 46.52 -43.67 15.73
C LEU A 465 45.68 -42.64 14.98
#